data_AF-A0A1P8FKK0-F1
#
_entry.id   AF-A0A1P8FKK0-F1
#
_cell.length_a   1.000
_cell.length_b   1.000
_cell.length_c   1.000
_cell.angle_alpha   90.00
_cell.angle_beta   90.00
_cell.angle_gamma   90.00
#
_symmetry.space_group_name_H-M   'P 1'
#
loop_
_entity.id
_entity.type
_entity.pdbx_description
1 polymer ?
#
loop_
_entity_poly.entity_id
_entity_poly.type
_entity_poly.pdbx_seq_one_letter_code
_entity_poly.pdbx_strand_id
1 'polypeptide(L)'
;MICLCDHLSPLLWAHYASGHSGVCLEFDATQEPFRNAVRVEYEQDYPTPDFANGNVDQLARIGLLTKAAWWEYEKEFRLITAEMDGSYARSTDGYFPVTKTATIAVILGQACPGADPEAGEAIRQLLEQHAPSVHLRMASRNIRSFSLDYRRIHVDVPLAKQIKGYPSKPATT
;
A
#
# COMPACT_ATOMS: atom_id res chain seq x y z
N MET A 1 7.88 12.83 -5.51
CA MET A 1 8.55 11.53 -5.32
C MET A 1 7.68 10.68 -4.40
N ILE A 2 7.44 9.43 -4.77
CA ILE A 2 6.76 8.43 -3.92
C ILE A 2 7.76 7.30 -3.65
N CYS A 3 7.89 6.91 -2.39
CA CYS A 3 8.76 5.83 -1.95
C CYS A 3 7.92 4.55 -1.74
N LEU A 4 8.44 3.43 -2.23
CA LEU A 4 7.80 2.12 -2.27
C LEU A 4 8.81 1.07 -1.79
N CYS A 5 8.34 -0.13 -1.48
CA CYS A 5 9.17 -1.30 -1.17
C CYS A 5 8.54 -2.56 -1.77
N ASP A 6 9.35 -3.59 -1.99
CA ASP A 6 8.92 -4.86 -2.60
C ASP A 6 8.53 -5.94 -1.59
N HIS A 7 8.50 -5.61 -0.30
CA HIS A 7 8.24 -6.56 0.77
C HIS A 7 7.58 -5.91 1.98
N LEU A 8 6.93 -6.74 2.80
CA LEU A 8 6.35 -6.30 4.06
C LEU A 8 7.30 -6.63 5.21
N SER A 9 7.58 -5.65 6.07
CA SER A 9 8.52 -5.80 7.19
C SER A 9 7.97 -5.16 8.46
N PRO A 10 8.10 -5.79 9.64
CA PRO A 10 7.74 -5.15 10.91
C PRO A 10 8.43 -3.80 11.13
N LEU A 11 9.67 -3.64 10.66
CA LEU A 11 10.40 -2.36 10.75
C LEU A 11 9.75 -1.28 9.89
N LEU A 12 9.35 -1.62 8.66
CA LEU A 12 8.67 -0.67 7.78
C LEU A 12 7.30 -0.25 8.36
N TRP A 13 6.57 -1.17 8.98
CA TRP A 13 5.36 -0.83 9.71
C TRP A 13 5.61 0.09 10.90
N ALA A 14 6.71 -0.11 11.63
CA ALA A 14 7.08 0.77 12.74
C ALA A 14 7.38 2.19 12.25
N HIS A 15 8.16 2.32 11.16
CA HIS A 15 8.61 3.61 10.64
C HIS A 15 7.54 4.36 9.85
N TYR A 16 6.80 3.68 8.97
CA TYR A 16 5.97 4.32 7.95
C TYR A 16 4.46 4.16 8.18
N ALA A 17 4.05 3.33 9.13
CA ALA A 17 2.64 3.09 9.44
C ALA A 17 2.31 3.45 10.89
N SER A 18 2.83 4.59 11.38
CA SER A 18 2.54 5.14 12.71
C SER A 18 2.74 4.12 13.85
N GLY A 19 3.83 3.33 13.81
CA GLY A 19 4.06 2.31 14.83
C GLY A 19 3.06 1.16 14.77
N HIS A 20 2.73 0.68 13.57
CA HIS A 20 1.74 -0.39 13.31
C HIS A 20 0.25 -0.03 13.50
N SER A 21 -0.11 1.24 13.69
CA SER A 21 -1.51 1.68 13.78
C SER A 21 -2.07 2.26 12.48
N GLY A 22 -1.22 2.46 11.47
CA GLY A 22 -1.59 2.99 10.17
C GLY A 22 -2.08 1.93 9.17
N VAL A 23 -2.00 2.30 7.90
CA VAL A 23 -2.38 1.46 6.75
C VAL A 23 -1.22 1.31 5.78
N CYS A 24 -1.21 0.22 5.02
CA CYS A 24 -0.29 -0.03 3.92
C CYS A 24 -1.10 -0.26 2.64
N LEU A 25 -0.65 0.32 1.53
CA LEU A 25 -1.25 0.13 0.22
C LEU A 25 -0.35 -0.78 -0.61
N GLU A 26 -0.95 -1.85 -1.16
CA GLU A 26 -0.27 -2.80 -2.04
C GLU A 26 -0.67 -2.50 -3.47
N PHE A 27 0.33 -2.38 -4.34
CA PHE A 27 0.15 -2.06 -5.75
C PHE A 27 0.74 -3.13 -6.67
N ASP A 28 0.17 -3.27 -7.86
CA ASP A 28 0.72 -4.07 -8.95
C ASP A 28 1.87 -3.29 -9.60
N ALA A 29 3.10 -3.76 -9.37
CA ALA A 29 4.31 -3.17 -9.91
C ALA A 29 4.42 -3.29 -11.45
N THR A 30 3.55 -4.07 -12.11
CA THR A 30 3.50 -4.15 -13.58
C THR A 30 2.62 -3.08 -14.22
N GLN A 31 1.81 -2.39 -13.41
CA GLN A 31 0.86 -1.39 -13.88
C GLN A 31 1.42 0.03 -13.75
N GLU A 32 0.94 0.93 -14.61
CA GLU A 32 1.21 2.36 -14.46
C GLU A 32 0.50 2.91 -13.20
N PRO A 33 1.15 3.79 -12.42
CA PRO A 33 2.49 4.37 -12.65
C PRO A 33 3.66 3.57 -12.05
N PHE A 34 3.39 2.50 -11.31
CA PHE A 34 4.37 1.82 -10.47
C PHE A 34 5.43 1.02 -11.25
N ARG A 35 5.14 0.61 -12.49
CA ARG A 35 6.12 -0.01 -13.38
C ARG A 35 7.33 0.86 -13.72
N ASN A 36 7.22 2.17 -13.49
CA ASN A 36 8.29 3.14 -13.72
C ASN A 36 9.06 3.48 -12.42
N ALA A 37 8.77 2.80 -11.31
CA ALA A 37 9.52 2.99 -10.07
C ALA A 37 10.96 2.48 -10.23
N VAL A 38 11.93 3.29 -9.78
CA VAL A 38 13.35 2.99 -9.91
C VAL A 38 13.91 2.59 -8.55
N ARG A 39 14.70 1.52 -8.52
CA ARG A 39 15.32 1.02 -7.29
C ARG A 39 16.32 2.04 -6.74
N VAL A 40 16.35 2.18 -5.42
CA VAL A 40 17.36 2.95 -4.69
C VAL A 40 18.65 2.14 -4.57
N GLU A 41 19.77 2.81 -4.82
CA GLU A 41 21.14 2.35 -4.61
C GLU A 41 21.60 2.75 -3.20
N TYR A 42 22.31 1.84 -2.52
CA TYR A 42 22.66 1.98 -1.12
C TYR A 42 24.17 2.09 -0.96
N GLU A 43 24.63 3.19 -0.37
CA GLU A 43 26.06 3.52 -0.29
C GLU A 43 26.47 3.86 1.16
N GLN A 44 27.69 3.50 1.53
CA GLN A 44 28.25 3.84 2.85
C GLN A 44 28.68 5.30 2.92
N ASP A 45 29.38 5.75 1.88
CA ASP A 45 29.90 7.10 1.74
C ASP A 45 29.08 7.88 0.70
N TYR A 46 29.07 9.21 0.82
CA TYR A 46 28.41 10.03 -0.19
C TYR A 46 29.12 9.86 -1.55
N PRO A 47 28.39 9.53 -2.62
CA PRO A 47 28.99 9.47 -3.95
C PRO A 47 29.55 10.83 -4.32
N THR A 48 30.73 10.84 -4.93
CA THR A 48 31.35 12.08 -5.43
C THR A 48 30.83 12.35 -6.84
N PRO A 49 29.93 13.33 -7.03
CA PRO A 49 29.50 13.71 -8.36
C PRO A 49 30.68 14.26 -9.18
N ASP A 50 30.81 13.84 -10.42
CA ASP A 50 31.69 14.51 -11.38
C ASP A 50 31.00 15.79 -11.83
N PHE A 51 31.32 16.93 -11.21
CA PHE A 51 30.77 18.22 -11.61
C PHE A 51 31.38 18.78 -12.90
N ALA A 52 32.52 18.25 -13.35
CA ALA A 52 33.22 18.74 -14.54
C ALA A 52 32.68 18.09 -15.81
N ASN A 53 32.36 16.79 -15.76
CA ASN A 53 31.89 16.03 -16.92
C ASN A 53 30.55 15.30 -16.69
N GLY A 54 30.00 15.32 -15.47
CA GLY A 54 28.72 14.70 -15.18
C GLY A 54 27.56 15.45 -15.84
N ASN A 55 26.59 14.69 -16.34
CA ASN A 55 25.35 15.27 -16.87
C ASN A 55 24.30 15.43 -15.75
N VAL A 56 23.26 16.21 -16.03
CA VAL A 56 22.16 16.48 -15.09
C VAL A 56 21.50 15.18 -14.61
N ASP A 57 21.39 14.18 -15.47
CA ASP A 57 20.76 12.89 -15.15
C ASP A 57 21.57 12.11 -14.11
N GLN A 58 22.90 12.12 -14.21
CA GLN A 58 23.79 11.49 -13.24
C GLN A 58 23.66 12.15 -11.87
N LEU A 59 23.66 13.49 -11.83
CA LEU A 59 23.47 14.24 -10.59
C LEU A 59 22.07 13.98 -9.98
N ALA A 60 21.04 13.90 -10.81
CA ALA A 60 19.69 13.57 -10.40
C ALA A 60 19.59 12.14 -9.85
N ARG A 61 20.22 11.14 -10.48
CA ARG A 61 20.28 9.77 -9.94
C ARG A 61 20.96 9.77 -8.56
N ILE A 62 22.11 10.40 -8.43
CA ILE A 62 22.82 10.49 -7.15
C ILE A 62 21.93 11.11 -6.06
N GLY A 63 21.29 12.25 -6.35
CA GLY A 63 20.46 12.95 -5.37
C GLY A 63 19.14 12.26 -5.05
N LEU A 64 18.51 11.60 -6.03
CA LEU A 64 17.15 11.06 -5.91
C LEU A 64 17.10 9.55 -5.70
N LEU A 65 18.18 8.80 -5.99
CA LEU A 65 18.19 7.34 -5.96
C LEU A 65 19.31 6.75 -5.11
N THR A 66 20.13 7.56 -4.44
CA THR A 66 21.09 7.06 -3.45
C THR A 66 20.54 7.21 -2.02
N LYS A 67 20.82 6.24 -1.16
CA LYS A 67 20.50 6.28 0.28
C LYS A 67 21.62 5.63 1.10
N ALA A 68 21.74 6.01 2.37
CA ALA A 68 22.73 5.42 3.26
C ALA A 68 22.52 3.91 3.44
N ALA A 69 23.61 3.14 3.41
CA ALA A 69 23.61 1.68 3.39
C ALA A 69 22.90 1.02 4.58
N TRP A 70 22.87 1.65 5.75
CA TRP A 70 22.13 1.09 6.90
C TRP A 70 20.60 1.04 6.69
N TRP A 71 20.06 1.72 5.66
CA TRP A 71 18.65 1.64 5.26
C TRP A 71 18.40 0.57 4.18
N GLU A 72 19.40 -0.23 3.80
CA GLU A 72 19.28 -1.25 2.73
C GLU A 72 18.13 -2.24 2.96
N TYR A 73 17.81 -2.52 4.23
CA TYR A 73 16.72 -3.42 4.61
C TYR A 73 15.35 -2.95 4.08
N GLU A 74 15.18 -1.69 3.72
CA GLU A 74 13.92 -1.17 3.18
C GLU A 74 13.65 -1.61 1.74
N LYS A 75 14.69 -1.99 0.99
CA LYS A 75 14.59 -2.33 -0.45
C LYS A 75 13.74 -1.31 -1.22
N GLU A 76 14.08 -0.04 -1.04
CA GLU A 76 13.28 1.09 -1.48
C GLU A 76 13.30 1.22 -3.01
N PHE A 77 12.13 1.54 -3.56
CA PHE A 77 11.95 2.01 -4.93
C PHE A 77 11.35 3.41 -4.89
N ARG A 78 11.74 4.27 -5.81
CA ARG A 78 11.23 5.64 -5.92
C ARG A 78 10.57 5.84 -7.27
N LEU A 79 9.31 6.25 -7.23
CA LEU A 79 8.68 6.84 -8.39
C LEU A 79 9.03 8.32 -8.44
N ILE A 80 9.84 8.68 -9.43
CA ILE A 80 10.26 10.05 -9.69
C ILE A 80 9.30 10.63 -10.72
N THR A 81 8.33 11.40 -10.25
CA THR A 81 7.41 12.14 -11.12
C THR A 81 8.05 13.46 -11.49
N ALA A 82 8.40 13.65 -12.75
CA ALA A 82 8.68 14.96 -13.30
C ALA A 82 7.40 15.48 -13.96
N GLU A 83 7.09 16.77 -13.82
CA GLU A 83 6.11 17.39 -14.70
C GLU A 83 6.71 17.43 -16.10
N MET A 84 6.26 16.56 -17.00
CA MET A 84 6.56 16.68 -18.42
C MET A 84 5.25 16.95 -19.15
N ASP A 85 5.16 18.14 -19.76
CA ASP A 85 4.11 18.54 -20.70
C ASP A 85 2.67 18.40 -20.18
N GLY A 86 2.44 18.70 -18.89
CA GLY A 86 1.12 18.66 -18.27
C GLY A 86 0.57 17.26 -18.00
N SER A 87 1.40 16.22 -18.16
CA SER A 87 1.06 14.84 -17.82
C SER A 87 1.97 14.31 -16.71
N TYR A 88 1.36 13.74 -15.68
CA TYR A 88 1.95 13.14 -14.47
C TYR A 88 2.49 14.06 -13.36
N ALA A 89 1.98 15.29 -13.31
CA ALA A 89 1.93 16.06 -12.08
C ALA A 89 0.72 15.62 -11.25
N ARG A 90 0.70 15.92 -9.95
CA ARG A 90 -0.48 15.73 -9.09
C ARG A 90 -1.76 16.15 -9.83
N SER A 91 -2.84 15.40 -9.66
CA SER A 91 -4.17 15.86 -10.06
C SER A 91 -4.42 17.26 -9.50
N THR A 92 -5.26 18.06 -10.15
CA THR A 92 -5.47 19.50 -9.81
C THR A 92 -5.88 19.75 -8.35
N ASP A 93 -6.39 18.72 -7.69
CA ASP A 93 -6.80 18.61 -6.29
C ASP A 93 -5.68 18.04 -5.37
N GLY A 94 -4.48 17.85 -5.89
CA GLY A 94 -3.29 17.49 -5.13
C GLY A 94 -3.09 15.99 -4.92
N TYR A 95 -3.93 15.12 -5.49
CA TYR A 95 -3.78 13.67 -5.35
C TYR A 95 -2.83 13.06 -6.39
N PHE A 96 -2.25 11.93 -6.03
CA PHE A 96 -1.48 11.12 -6.96
C PHE A 96 -2.41 10.19 -7.75
N PRO A 97 -2.47 10.30 -9.09
CA PRO A 97 -3.37 9.45 -9.87
C PRO A 97 -2.86 8.01 -9.88
N VAL A 98 -3.70 7.09 -9.40
CA VAL A 98 -3.45 5.65 -9.47
C VAL A 98 -4.52 5.03 -10.34
N THR A 99 -4.12 4.18 -11.28
CA THR A 99 -5.09 3.43 -12.08
C THR A 99 -5.88 2.51 -11.15
N LYS A 100 -7.21 2.42 -11.32
CA LYS A 100 -8.05 1.61 -10.43
C LYS A 100 -7.63 0.13 -10.37
N THR A 101 -6.96 -0.36 -11.41
CA THR A 101 -6.43 -1.72 -11.52
C THR A 101 -5.08 -1.90 -10.87
N ALA A 102 -4.32 -0.83 -10.60
CA ALA A 102 -3.01 -0.94 -9.98
C ALA A 102 -3.08 -1.19 -8.47
N THR A 103 -4.17 -0.82 -7.78
CA THR A 103 -4.30 -1.11 -6.35
C THR A 103 -4.75 -2.56 -6.16
N ILE A 104 -3.97 -3.33 -5.39
CA ILE A 104 -4.26 -4.73 -5.08
C ILE A 104 -4.93 -4.86 -3.71
N ALA A 105 -4.39 -4.17 -2.70
CA ALA A 105 -4.90 -4.29 -1.34
C ALA A 105 -4.72 -3.04 -0.49
N VAL A 106 -5.62 -2.88 0.47
CA VAL A 106 -5.42 -2.06 1.67
C VAL A 106 -5.16 -3.01 2.81
N ILE A 107 -4.03 -2.83 3.50
CA ILE A 107 -3.63 -3.63 4.65
C ILE A 107 -3.71 -2.74 5.89
N LEU A 108 -4.51 -3.14 6.87
CA LEU A 108 -4.61 -2.48 8.16
C LEU A 108 -3.51 -2.96 9.09
N GLY A 109 -2.91 -2.05 9.86
CA GLY A 109 -1.92 -2.39 10.87
C GLY A 109 -2.53 -3.16 12.05
N GLN A 110 -1.70 -3.94 12.76
CA GLN A 110 -2.16 -4.77 13.89
C GLN A 110 -2.71 -3.96 15.08
N ALA A 111 -2.31 -2.70 15.20
CA ALA A 111 -2.79 -1.76 16.21
C ALA A 111 -3.68 -0.68 15.58
N CYS A 112 -4.10 -0.87 14.33
CA CYS A 112 -4.96 0.08 13.65
C CYS A 112 -6.33 0.06 14.35
N PRO A 113 -6.89 1.23 14.73
CA PRO A 113 -8.25 1.27 15.25
C PRO A 113 -9.24 0.60 14.29
N GLY A 114 -9.01 0.69 12.98
CA GLY A 114 -9.77 0.00 11.93
C GLY A 114 -9.72 -1.54 11.97
N ALA A 115 -8.90 -2.14 12.84
CA ALA A 115 -8.97 -3.56 13.16
C ALA A 115 -10.22 -3.90 14.01
N ASP A 116 -10.82 -2.90 14.65
CA ASP A 116 -12.15 -3.00 15.24
C ASP A 116 -13.20 -3.18 14.13
N PRO A 117 -14.16 -4.11 14.27
CA PRO A 117 -15.19 -4.35 13.27
C PRO A 117 -15.98 -3.11 12.83
N GLU A 118 -16.22 -2.14 13.72
CA GLU A 118 -16.94 -0.91 13.42
C GLU A 118 -16.04 0.13 12.74
N ALA A 119 -14.80 0.30 13.21
CA ALA A 119 -13.86 1.24 12.60
C ALA A 119 -13.38 0.77 11.22
N GLY A 120 -13.26 -0.54 11.00
CA GLY A 120 -12.93 -1.15 9.71
C GLY A 120 -14.08 -1.13 8.69
N GLU A 121 -15.32 -0.99 9.17
CA GLU A 121 -16.54 -0.98 8.34
C GLU A 121 -16.54 0.18 7.33
N ALA A 122 -16.08 1.36 7.73
CA ALA A 122 -16.03 2.52 6.84
C ALA A 122 -15.08 2.28 5.64
N ILE A 123 -13.91 1.66 5.88
CA ILE A 123 -12.96 1.30 4.82
C ILE A 123 -13.54 0.19 3.94
N ARG A 124 -14.19 -0.80 4.56
CA ARG A 124 -14.87 -1.89 3.85
C ARG A 124 -15.92 -1.34 2.87
N GLN A 125 -16.84 -0.50 3.35
CA GLN A 125 -17.89 0.12 2.53
C GLN A 125 -17.30 0.98 1.40
N LEU A 126 -16.25 1.75 1.68
CA LEU A 126 -15.55 2.53 0.66
C LEU A 126 -14.98 1.63 -0.46
N LEU A 127 -14.33 0.53 -0.09
CA LEU A 127 -13.77 -0.41 -1.06
C LEU A 127 -14.86 -1.12 -1.86
N GLU A 128 -15.93 -1.58 -1.22
CA GLU A 128 -17.07 -2.19 -1.91
C GLU A 128 -17.68 -1.24 -2.95
N GLN A 129 -17.87 0.03 -2.58
CA GLN A 129 -18.53 1.02 -3.42
C GLN A 129 -17.64 1.50 -4.57
N HIS A 130 -16.34 1.67 -4.34
CA HIS A 130 -15.47 2.37 -5.29
C HIS A 130 -14.36 1.51 -5.91
N ALA A 131 -13.98 0.40 -5.27
CA ALA A 131 -12.86 -0.45 -5.67
C ALA A 131 -13.07 -1.93 -5.28
N PRO A 132 -14.14 -2.60 -5.75
CA PRO A 132 -14.54 -3.93 -5.27
C PRO A 132 -13.52 -5.04 -5.57
N SER A 133 -12.56 -4.82 -6.47
CA SER A 133 -11.45 -5.73 -6.74
C SER A 133 -10.30 -5.62 -5.73
N VAL A 134 -10.25 -4.55 -4.93
CA VAL A 134 -9.19 -4.30 -3.95
C VAL A 134 -9.45 -5.11 -2.69
N HIS A 135 -8.44 -5.85 -2.25
CA HIS A 135 -8.54 -6.67 -1.06
C HIS A 135 -8.37 -5.85 0.23
N LEU A 136 -9.19 -6.12 1.24
CA LEU A 136 -8.95 -5.66 2.60
C LEU A 136 -8.23 -6.75 3.41
N ARG A 137 -7.07 -6.41 3.98
CA ARG A 137 -6.25 -7.33 4.78
C ARG A 137 -5.91 -6.69 6.13
N MET A 138 -5.50 -7.51 7.09
CA MET A 138 -5.03 -7.05 8.39
C MET A 138 -3.71 -7.74 8.75
N ALA A 139 -2.73 -6.93 9.15
CA ALA A 139 -1.50 -7.40 9.76
C ALA A 139 -1.77 -7.88 11.19
N SER A 140 -1.13 -8.98 11.58
CA SER A 140 -1.24 -9.54 12.93
C SER A 140 0.13 -10.06 13.37
N ARG A 141 0.45 -9.93 14.66
CA ARG A 141 1.71 -10.45 15.20
C ARG A 141 1.79 -11.96 15.03
N ASN A 142 2.87 -12.45 14.44
CA ASN A 142 3.19 -13.86 14.49
C ASN A 142 3.67 -14.23 15.91
N ILE A 143 3.10 -15.27 16.51
CA ILE A 143 3.43 -15.66 17.90
C ILE A 143 4.69 -16.53 18.00
N ARG A 144 5.25 -16.98 16.88
CA ARG A 144 6.39 -17.91 16.80
C ARG A 144 7.64 -17.30 16.16
N SER A 145 7.53 -16.13 15.55
CA SER A 145 8.64 -15.42 14.90
C SER A 145 8.47 -13.91 15.00
N PHE A 146 9.58 -13.17 14.85
CA PHE A 146 9.58 -11.70 14.77
C PHE A 146 9.09 -11.22 13.39
N SER A 147 7.86 -11.58 13.03
CA SER A 147 7.22 -11.25 11.76
C SER A 147 5.74 -10.89 11.96
N LEU A 148 5.11 -10.42 10.89
CA LEU A 148 3.67 -10.18 10.83
C LEU A 148 3.05 -11.18 9.85
N ASP A 149 1.89 -11.72 10.22
CA ASP A 149 1.01 -12.49 9.34
C ASP A 149 -0.08 -11.57 8.78
N TYR A 150 -0.48 -11.80 7.53
CA TYR A 150 -1.49 -10.96 6.86
C TYR A 150 -2.73 -11.79 6.55
N ARG A 151 -3.84 -11.47 7.21
CA ARG A 151 -5.11 -12.19 7.06
C ARG A 151 -6.03 -11.39 6.16
N ARG A 152 -6.76 -12.06 5.27
CA ARG A 152 -7.88 -11.43 4.57
C ARG A 152 -8.97 -11.12 5.58
N ILE A 153 -9.46 -9.89 5.58
CA ILE A 153 -10.70 -9.58 6.25
C ILE A 153 -11.78 -9.98 5.24
N HIS A 154 -12.54 -11.03 5.54
CA HIS A 154 -13.71 -11.33 4.73
C HIS A 154 -14.64 -10.13 4.78
N VAL A 155 -14.93 -9.60 3.59
CA VAL A 155 -16.04 -8.71 3.40
C VAL A 155 -17.26 -9.61 3.46
N ASP A 156 -17.94 -9.65 4.61
CA ASP A 156 -19.26 -10.26 4.67
C ASP A 156 -20.15 -9.42 3.74
N VAL A 157 -20.31 -9.88 2.49
CA VAL A 157 -21.38 -9.38 1.64
C VAL A 157 -22.65 -9.62 2.46
N PRO A 158 -23.42 -8.58 2.82
CA PRO A 158 -24.61 -8.77 3.61
C PRO A 158 -25.46 -9.82 2.91
N LEU A 159 -25.76 -10.93 3.60
CA LEU A 159 -26.77 -11.87 3.15
C LEU A 159 -28.02 -11.05 2.89
N ALA A 160 -28.31 -10.82 1.60
CA ALA A 160 -29.53 -10.19 1.18
C ALA A 160 -30.65 -10.92 1.91
N LYS A 161 -31.36 -10.18 2.76
CA LYS A 161 -32.54 -10.58 3.54
C LYS A 161 -33.25 -11.78 2.88
N GLN A 162 -32.93 -13.00 3.30
CA GLN A 162 -33.88 -14.09 3.18
C GLN A 162 -34.90 -13.86 4.28
N ILE A 163 -35.96 -13.20 3.85
CA ILE A 163 -37.12 -12.79 4.62
C ILE A 163 -37.68 -13.99 5.40
N LYS A 164 -38.00 -13.72 6.67
CA LYS A 164 -38.81 -14.55 7.57
C LYS A 164 -39.99 -15.20 6.85
N GLY A 165 -40.20 -16.50 7.08
CA GLY A 165 -41.42 -17.17 6.67
C GLY A 165 -41.50 -18.62 7.11
N TYR A 166 -41.55 -18.89 8.41
CA TYR A 166 -42.25 -20.08 8.88
C TYR A 166 -43.74 -19.71 8.98
N PRO A 167 -44.63 -20.50 8.38
CA PRO A 167 -45.81 -20.93 9.11
C PRO A 167 -45.85 -22.45 9.23
N SER A 168 -46.31 -22.84 10.41
CA SER A 168 -46.70 -24.16 10.89
C SER A 168 -47.44 -25.05 9.88
N LYS A 169 -47.16 -26.35 9.98
CA LYS A 169 -47.92 -27.48 9.40
C LYS A 169 -49.44 -27.29 9.59
N PRO A 170 -50.26 -27.68 8.59
CA PRO A 170 -51.58 -28.22 8.87
C PRO A 170 -51.46 -29.71 9.23
N ALA A 171 -52.09 -30.08 10.33
CA ALA A 171 -52.43 -31.47 10.62
C ALA A 171 -53.37 -32.00 9.53
N THR A 172 -53.14 -33.22 9.08
CA THR A 172 -54.17 -33.99 8.36
C THR A 172 -54.18 -35.41 8.93
N THR A 173 -55.42 -35.80 9.23
CA THR A 173 -56.00 -37.03 9.76
C THR A 173 -55.35 -38.34 9.34
#